data_AF-A0AAE3GDQ8-F1
#
_entry.id   AF-A0AAE3GDQ8-F1
#
_cell.length_a   1.000
_cell.length_b   1.000
_cell.length_c   1.000
_cell.angle_alpha   90.00
_cell.angle_beta   90.00
_cell.angle_gamma   90.00
#
_symmetry.space_group_name_H-M   'P 1'
#
loop_
_entity.id
_entity.type
_entity.pdbx_description
1 polymer ?
#
loop_
_entity_poly.entity_id
_entity_poly.type
_entity_poly.pdbx_seq_one_letter_code
_entity_poly.pdbx_strand_id
1 'polypeptide(L)'
;MTDADPSKRARARRPVPVEVRAAALVALAGPALFLIVALVRWRVEGGAGLFGVPTAFAVAEFAVAGGLLAGLRPARATGMVVFVLAALVHLMILLGSTPWWARLVAAVLAAAHIYATVLLGAGPTRDYLGGAR
;
A
#
# COMPACT_ATOMS: atom_id res chain seq x y z
N MET A 1 -38.05 31.72 -4.21
CA MET A 1 -36.98 31.36 -3.25
C MET A 1 -37.01 29.85 -3.14
N THR A 2 -36.24 29.16 -3.98
CA THR A 2 -36.34 27.71 -4.19
C THR A 2 -35.54 27.00 -3.11
N ASP A 3 -36.23 26.31 -2.20
CA ASP A 3 -35.62 25.45 -1.20
C ASP A 3 -34.76 24.40 -1.90
N ALA A 4 -33.44 24.49 -1.69
CA ALA A 4 -32.50 23.53 -2.22
C ALA A 4 -32.71 22.20 -1.51
N ASP A 5 -33.27 21.23 -2.24
CA ASP A 5 -33.51 19.85 -1.83
C ASP A 5 -32.39 19.31 -0.89
N PRO A 6 -32.71 18.97 0.37
CA PRO A 6 -31.74 18.45 1.33
C PRO A 6 -31.11 17.13 0.86
N SER A 7 -31.73 16.40 -0.08
CA SER A 7 -31.17 15.18 -0.67
C SER A 7 -29.90 15.45 -1.49
N LYS A 8 -29.75 16.65 -2.07
CA LYS A 8 -28.52 17.05 -2.81
C LYS A 8 -27.33 17.30 -1.88
N ARG A 9 -27.56 17.69 -0.62
CA ARG A 9 -26.50 17.92 0.37
C ARG A 9 -25.89 16.62 0.90
N ALA A 10 -26.65 15.52 0.87
CA ALA A 10 -26.22 14.21 1.38
C ALA A 10 -25.15 13.50 0.52
N ARG A 11 -24.91 13.96 -0.71
CA ARG A 11 -23.82 13.48 -1.59
C ARG A 11 -22.53 14.29 -1.47
N ALA A 12 -22.31 15.01 -0.38
CA ALA A 12 -20.97 15.50 -0.07
C ALA A 12 -20.03 14.29 0.01
N ARG A 13 -19.10 14.16 -0.95
CA ARG A 13 -18.09 13.10 -0.95
C ARG A 13 -17.40 13.16 0.41
N ARG A 14 -17.57 12.14 1.26
CA ARG A 14 -16.82 12.07 2.52
C ARG A 14 -15.33 12.14 2.16
N PRO A 15 -14.56 13.08 2.74
CA PRO A 15 -13.15 13.18 2.44
C PRO A 15 -12.46 11.86 2.80
N VAL A 16 -11.50 11.44 1.96
CA VAL A 16 -10.72 10.21 2.21
C VAL A 16 -9.92 10.41 3.51
N PRO A 17 -10.06 9.52 4.52
CA PRO A 17 -9.31 9.64 5.76
C PRO A 17 -7.81 9.65 5.52
N VAL A 18 -7.06 10.33 6.40
CA VAL A 18 -5.61 10.44 6.28
C VAL A 18 -4.93 9.07 6.35
N GLU A 19 -5.48 8.15 7.13
CA GLU A 19 -5.03 6.77 7.28
C GLU A 19 -5.11 6.00 5.96
N VAL A 20 -6.21 6.17 5.22
CA VAL A 20 -6.43 5.55 3.91
C VAL A 20 -5.49 6.17 2.87
N ARG A 21 -5.30 7.50 2.91
CA ARG A 21 -4.34 8.19 2.03
C ARG A 21 -2.90 7.76 2.28
N ALA A 22 -2.50 7.63 3.54
CA ALA A 22 -1.17 7.18 3.92
C ALA A 22 -0.95 5.70 3.54
N ALA A 23 -1.93 4.82 3.78
CA ALA A 23 -1.86 3.43 3.32
C ALA A 23 -1.79 3.33 1.79
N ALA A 24 -2.57 4.12 1.06
CA ALA A 24 -2.50 4.17 -0.40
C ALA A 24 -1.16 4.73 -0.89
N LEU A 25 -0.57 5.70 -0.18
CA LEU A 25 0.76 6.20 -0.50
C LEU A 25 1.82 5.10 -0.34
N VAL A 26 1.76 4.31 0.73
CA VAL A 26 2.66 3.15 0.91
C VAL A 26 2.48 2.16 -0.24
N ALA A 27 1.24 1.83 -0.60
CA ALA A 27 0.92 0.93 -1.72
C ALA A 27 1.35 1.44 -3.11
N LEU A 28 1.66 2.74 -3.24
CA LEU A 28 2.17 3.32 -4.49
C LEU A 28 3.69 3.46 -4.45
N ALA A 29 4.22 4.06 -3.38
CA ALA A 29 5.63 4.38 -3.26
C ALA A 29 6.49 3.15 -2.91
N GLY A 30 5.96 2.23 -2.09
CA GLY A 30 6.62 0.99 -1.68
C GLY A 30 7.08 0.13 -2.85
N PRO A 31 6.17 -0.32 -3.73
CA PRO A 31 6.53 -1.18 -4.84
C PRO A 31 7.31 -0.44 -5.93
N ALA A 32 7.07 0.87 -6.11
CA ALA A 32 7.88 1.69 -7.01
C ALA A 32 9.34 1.73 -6.55
N LEU A 33 9.57 1.96 -5.25
CA LEU A 33 10.91 1.92 -4.67
C LEU A 33 11.52 0.51 -4.77
N PHE A 34 10.72 -0.53 -4.54
CA PHE A 34 11.20 -1.91 -4.65
C PHE A 34 11.63 -2.26 -6.08
N LEU A 35 10.89 -1.81 -7.09
CA LEU A 35 11.26 -1.92 -8.51
C LEU A 35 12.55 -1.16 -8.82
N ILE A 36 12.72 0.04 -8.26
CA ILE A 36 13.96 0.82 -8.41
C ILE A 36 15.15 0.06 -7.81
N VAL A 37 15.00 -0.51 -6.61
CA VAL A 37 16.06 -1.33 -5.98
C VAL A 37 16.39 -2.54 -6.86
N ALA A 38 15.38 -3.23 -7.39
CA ALA A 38 15.59 -4.36 -8.28
C ALA A 38 16.33 -3.97 -9.56
N LEU A 39 15.98 -2.82 -10.15
CA LEU A 39 16.66 -2.25 -11.31
C LEU A 39 18.13 -1.92 -11.01
N VAL A 40 18.40 -1.24 -9.89
CA VAL A 40 19.77 -0.91 -9.47
C VAL A 40 20.59 -2.17 -9.25
N ARG A 41 20.04 -3.16 -8.53
CA ARG A 41 20.72 -4.44 -8.31
C ARG A 41 20.98 -5.19 -9.62
N TRP A 42 20.01 -5.22 -10.53
CA TRP A 42 20.20 -5.82 -11.84
C TRP A 42 21.33 -5.17 -12.63
N ARG A 43 21.47 -3.83 -12.55
CA ARG A 43 22.56 -3.11 -13.22
C ARG A 43 23.94 -3.35 -12.61
N VAL A 44 24.02 -3.64 -11.31
CA VAL A 44 25.29 -3.81 -10.58
C VAL A 44 25.72 -5.29 -10.51
N GLU A 45 24.77 -6.19 -10.24
CA GLU A 45 25.01 -7.62 -9.96
C GLU A 45 24.71 -8.51 -11.18
N GLY A 46 23.89 -8.05 -12.12
CA GLY A 46 23.37 -8.86 -13.22
C GLY A 46 22.24 -9.83 -12.80
N GLY A 47 21.69 -10.58 -13.76
CA GLY A 47 20.71 -11.66 -13.52
C GLY A 47 19.23 -11.27 -13.68
N ALA A 48 18.51 -11.98 -14.55
CA ALA A 48 17.11 -11.67 -14.90
C ALA A 48 16.08 -11.96 -13.77
N GLY A 49 16.45 -12.75 -12.76
CA GLY A 49 15.55 -13.19 -11.68
C GLY A 49 15.15 -12.11 -10.68
N LEU A 50 15.69 -10.89 -10.78
CA LEU A 50 15.49 -9.83 -9.78
C LEU A 50 14.15 -9.11 -9.89
N PHE A 51 13.45 -9.19 -11.02
CA PHE A 51 12.22 -8.42 -11.26
C PHE A 51 10.91 -9.15 -10.97
N GLY A 52 10.92 -10.48 -10.87
CA GLY A 52 9.69 -11.28 -10.73
C GLY A 52 8.89 -10.90 -9.49
N VAL A 53 9.53 -10.96 -8.32
CA VAL A 53 8.89 -10.61 -7.03
C VAL A 53 8.49 -9.12 -6.98
N PRO A 54 9.36 -8.15 -7.26
CA PRO A 54 8.98 -6.73 -7.27
C PRO A 54 7.79 -6.40 -8.19
N THR A 55 7.74 -7.01 -9.38
CA THR A 55 6.67 -6.75 -10.35
C THR A 55 5.33 -7.31 -9.86
N ALA A 56 5.33 -8.51 -9.29
CA ALA A 56 4.12 -9.11 -8.72
C ALA A 56 3.55 -8.25 -7.58
N PHE A 57 4.40 -7.75 -6.68
CA PHE A 57 3.98 -6.84 -5.61
C PHE A 57 3.52 -5.49 -6.15
N ALA A 58 4.16 -4.94 -7.17
CA ALA A 58 3.72 -3.70 -7.79
C ALA A 58 2.29 -3.78 -8.33
N VAL A 59 1.96 -4.84 -9.06
CA VAL A 59 0.60 -5.03 -9.56
C VAL A 59 -0.40 -5.17 -8.41
N ALA A 60 -0.09 -6.00 -7.41
CA ALA A 60 -0.97 -6.23 -6.27
C ALA A 60 -1.21 -4.95 -5.45
N GLU A 61 -0.15 -4.21 -5.14
CA GLU A 61 -0.22 -3.00 -4.32
C GLU A 61 -0.85 -1.83 -5.06
N PHE A 62 -0.61 -1.66 -6.36
CA PHE A 62 -1.32 -0.65 -7.14
C PHE A 62 -2.83 -0.93 -7.22
N ALA A 63 -3.22 -2.20 -7.33
CA ALA A 63 -4.63 -2.58 -7.25
C ALA A 63 -5.23 -2.28 -5.86
N VAL A 64 -4.48 -2.52 -4.78
CA VAL A 64 -4.86 -2.14 -3.41
C VAL A 64 -5.01 -0.62 -3.30
N ALA A 65 -4.04 0.16 -3.77
CA ALA A 65 -4.10 1.62 -3.74
C ALA A 65 -5.35 2.14 -4.45
N GLY A 66 -5.63 1.65 -5.67
CA GLY A 66 -6.84 1.99 -6.42
C GLY A 66 -8.12 1.63 -5.66
N GLY A 67 -8.18 0.43 -5.08
CA GLY A 67 -9.34 -0.01 -4.30
C GLY A 67 -9.56 0.81 -3.02
N LEU A 68 -8.50 1.18 -2.31
CA LEU A 68 -8.55 2.02 -1.12
C LEU A 68 -9.05 3.42 -1.46
N LEU A 69 -8.52 4.05 -2.51
CA LEU A 69 -8.91 5.39 -2.95
C LEU A 69 -10.33 5.43 -3.54
N ALA A 70 -10.79 4.32 -4.13
CA ALA A 70 -12.16 4.17 -4.61
C ALA A 70 -13.16 3.81 -3.50
N GLY A 71 -12.71 3.59 -2.26
CA GLY A 71 -13.58 3.25 -1.14
C GLY A 71 -14.16 1.82 -1.20
N LEU A 72 -13.49 0.89 -1.89
CA LEU A 72 -13.99 -0.47 -2.05
C LEU A 72 -13.82 -1.25 -0.73
N ARG A 73 -14.93 -1.79 -0.22
CA ARG A 73 -14.93 -2.63 1.01
C ARG A 73 -13.88 -3.75 1.02
N PRO A 74 -13.73 -4.57 -0.05
CA PRO A 74 -12.75 -5.66 -0.03
C PRO A 74 -11.29 -5.16 0.00
N ALA A 75 -11.02 -3.93 -0.46
CA ALA A 75 -9.67 -3.37 -0.52
C ALA A 75 -8.99 -3.32 0.85
N ARG A 76 -9.75 -3.25 1.94
CA ARG A 76 -9.21 -3.30 3.31
C ARG A 76 -8.58 -4.65 3.61
N ALA A 77 -9.34 -5.73 3.42
CA ALA A 77 -8.89 -7.08 3.78
C ALA A 77 -7.77 -7.54 2.83
N THR A 78 -7.92 -7.29 1.53
CA THR A 78 -6.88 -7.60 0.56
C THR A 78 -5.62 -6.77 0.81
N GLY A 79 -5.76 -5.47 1.10
CA GLY A 79 -4.63 -4.59 1.42
C GLY A 79 -3.86 -5.05 2.65
N MET A 80 -4.54 -5.47 3.73
CA MET A 80 -3.87 -6.04 4.90
C MET A 80 -3.04 -7.27 4.56
N VAL A 81 -3.60 -8.20 3.78
CA VAL A 81 -2.88 -9.42 3.36
C VAL A 81 -1.67 -9.06 2.51
N VAL A 82 -1.85 -8.20 1.50
CA VAL A 82 -0.78 -7.78 0.60
C VAL A 82 0.34 -7.08 1.37
N PHE A 83 0.03 -6.15 2.27
CA PHE A 83 1.04 -5.43 3.06
C PHE A 83 1.81 -6.36 4.01
N VAL A 84 1.14 -7.32 4.65
CA VAL A 84 1.83 -8.31 5.49
C VAL A 84 2.79 -9.16 4.67
N LEU A 85 2.35 -9.66 3.51
CA LEU A 85 3.21 -10.42 2.60
C LEU A 85 4.40 -9.58 2.10
N ALA A 86 4.16 -8.32 1.74
CA ALA A 86 5.20 -7.39 1.32
C ALA A 86 6.22 -7.15 2.44
N ALA A 87 5.75 -6.92 3.67
CA ALA A 87 6.62 -6.77 4.83
C ALA A 87 7.49 -8.01 5.04
N LEU A 88 6.92 -9.22 4.96
CA LEU A 88 7.68 -10.47 5.09
C LEU A 88 8.75 -10.62 4.01
N VAL A 89 8.44 -10.29 2.75
CA VAL A 89 9.43 -10.30 1.65
C VAL A 89 10.58 -9.34 1.94
N HIS A 90 10.28 -8.13 2.41
CA HIS A 90 11.31 -7.16 2.77
C HIS A 90 12.14 -7.62 3.98
N LEU A 91 11.53 -8.29 4.97
CA LEU A 91 12.27 -8.90 6.07
C LEU A 91 13.18 -10.03 5.61
N MET A 92 12.75 -10.86 4.65
CA MET A 92 13.63 -11.87 4.06
C MET A 92 14.83 -11.24 3.35
N ILE A 93 14.63 -10.14 2.62
CA ILE A 93 15.72 -9.39 1.97
C ILE A 93 16.68 -8.81 3.02
N LEU A 94 16.13 -8.23 4.10
CA LEU A 94 16.89 -7.67 5.22
C LEU A 94 17.73 -8.72 5.95
N LEU A 95 17.23 -9.94 6.10
CA LEU A 95 17.93 -11.04 6.76
C LEU A 95 18.85 -11.82 5.82
N GLY A 96 18.64 -11.72 4.52
CA GLY A 96 19.44 -12.39 3.50
C GLY A 96 20.82 -11.76 3.29
N SER A 97 21.63 -12.44 2.46
CA SER A 97 22.97 -12.00 2.04
C SER A 97 22.90 -10.96 0.92
N THR A 98 22.20 -9.85 1.15
CA THR A 98 22.10 -8.73 0.20
C THR A 98 23.02 -7.57 0.60
N PRO A 99 23.35 -6.65 -0.34
CA PRO A 99 24.14 -5.47 -0.02
C PRO A 99 23.52 -4.65 1.12
N TRP A 100 24.37 -4.07 1.99
CA TRP A 100 23.90 -3.38 3.21
C TRP A 100 22.87 -2.28 2.93
N TRP A 101 23.01 -1.56 1.81
CA TRP A 101 22.08 -0.48 1.44
C TRP A 101 20.71 -1.04 1.04
N ALA A 102 20.66 -2.19 0.36
CA ALA A 102 19.42 -2.85 -0.02
C ALA A 102 18.69 -3.38 1.22
N ARG A 103 19.43 -3.86 2.22
CA ARG A 103 18.91 -4.25 3.53
C ARG A 103 18.28 -3.06 4.26
N LEU A 104 18.93 -1.90 4.26
CA LEU A 104 18.39 -0.69 4.86
C LEU A 104 17.06 -0.27 4.21
N VAL A 105 17.01 -0.23 2.88
CA VAL A 105 15.78 0.08 2.15
C VAL A 105 14.68 -0.94 2.47
N ALA A 106 15.02 -2.23 2.50
CA ALA A 106 14.08 -3.28 2.85
C ALA A 106 13.56 -3.14 4.29
N ALA A 107 14.40 -2.78 5.27
CA ALA A 107 13.96 -2.53 6.64
C ALA A 107 12.93 -1.40 6.72
N VAL A 108 13.18 -0.28 6.01
CA VAL A 108 12.26 0.86 5.94
C VAL A 108 10.94 0.46 5.28
N LEU A 109 11.01 -0.26 4.15
CA LEU A 109 9.83 -0.74 3.45
C LEU A 109 9.03 -1.72 4.30
N ALA A 110 9.67 -2.64 5.02
CA ALA A 110 8.99 -3.55 5.95
C ALA A 110 8.22 -2.77 7.02
N ALA A 111 8.88 -1.80 7.68
CA ALA A 111 8.24 -0.96 8.69
C ALA A 111 7.05 -0.17 8.13
N ALA A 112 7.19 0.40 6.93
CA ALA A 112 6.12 1.14 6.26
C ALA A 112 4.89 0.27 5.99
N HIS A 113 5.08 -0.97 5.52
CA HIS A 113 3.98 -1.90 5.26
C HIS A 113 3.28 -2.38 6.55
N ILE A 114 4.04 -2.65 7.61
CA ILE A 114 3.47 -2.97 8.93
C ILE A 114 2.63 -1.79 9.43
N TYR A 115 3.17 -0.57 9.35
CA TYR A 115 2.44 0.63 9.74
C TYR A 115 1.16 0.84 8.91
N ALA A 116 1.23 0.67 7.58
CA ALA A 116 0.06 0.75 6.71
C ALA A 116 -1.01 -0.30 7.08
N THR A 117 -0.61 -1.50 7.47
CA THR A 117 -1.53 -2.54 7.98
C THR A 117 -2.26 -2.08 9.23
N VAL A 118 -1.56 -1.43 10.17
CA VAL A 118 -2.16 -0.84 11.38
C VAL A 118 -3.16 0.27 11.01
N LEU A 119 -2.82 1.14 10.06
CA LEU A 119 -3.71 2.21 9.56
C LEU A 119 -5.00 1.65 8.94
N LEU A 120 -4.92 0.53 8.22
CA LEU A 120 -6.12 -0.15 7.72
C LEU A 120 -6.97 -0.74 8.84
N GLY A 121 -6.37 -1.00 10.01
CA GLY A 121 -7.05 -1.45 11.23
C GLY A 121 -7.81 -0.35 11.98
N ALA A 122 -7.44 0.91 11.78
CA ALA A 122 -7.95 2.05 12.54
C ALA A 122 -9.45 2.32 12.32
N GLY A 123 -10.09 2.93 13.32
CA GLY A 123 -11.51 3.30 13.30
C GLY A 123 -11.93 4.08 12.05
N PRO A 124 -11.24 5.20 11.71
CA PRO A 124 -11.59 6.00 10.52
C PRO A 124 -11.59 5.20 9.21
N THR A 125 -10.65 4.27 9.06
CA THR A 125 -10.58 3.39 7.88
C THR A 125 -11.74 2.39 7.86
N ARG A 126 -12.13 1.85 9.01
CA ARG A 126 -13.27 0.94 9.14
C ARG A 126 -14.59 1.64 8.83
N ASP A 127 -14.74 2.90 9.23
CA ASP A 127 -15.95 3.68 8.95
C ASP A 127 -16.04 4.07 7.47
N TYR A 128 -14.90 4.42 6.86
CA TYR A 128 -14.81 4.77 5.46
C TYR A 128 -15.06 3.56 4.53
N LEU A 129 -14.45 2.40 4.81
CA LEU A 129 -14.52 1.21 3.96
C LEU A 129 -15.63 0.22 4.37
N GLY A 130 -16.12 0.26 5.61
CA GLY A 130 -17.15 -0.66 6.11
C GLY A 130 -18.57 -0.23 5.75
N GLY A 131 -18.78 1.05 5.46
CA GLY A 131 -20.11 1.65 5.37
C GLY A 131 -20.74 1.84 6.76
N ALA A 132 -21.53 2.90 6.91
CA ALA A 132 -22.25 3.18 8.15
C ALA A 132 -23.03 1.92 8.60
N ARG A 133 -22.72 1.44 9.81
CA ARG A 133 -23.62 0.56 10.55
C ARG A 133 -24.62 1.43 11.29
#